data_AF-A0A2M9P321-F1
#
_entry.id   AF-A0A2M9P321-F1
#
_cell.length_a   1.000
_cell.length_b   1.000
_cell.length_c   1.000
_cell.angle_alpha   90.00
_cell.angle_beta   90.00
_cell.angle_gamma   90.00
#
_symmetry.space_group_name_H-M   'P 1'
#
loop_
_entity.id
_entity.type
_entity.pdbx_description
1 polymer ?
#
loop_
_entity_poly.entity_id
_entity_poly.type
_entity_poly.pdbx_seq_one_letter_code
_entity_poly.pdbx_strand_id
1 'polypeptide(L)'
;MDFIFLLTGILFVFIIAFLFSNNRKKIKYKRILIMLAVQILLVYTMMNTSIGLIAITSVGQFFEKLMAVADSGIQFVFGGMVNKGATTFFFV
;
A
#
# COMPACT_ATOMS: atom_id res chain seq x y z
N MET A 1 -19.77 8.30 12.02
CA MET A 1 -19.12 9.08 10.95
C MET A 1 -18.27 8.16 10.06
N ASP A 2 -17.54 7.22 10.64
CA ASP A 2 -16.63 6.32 9.90
C ASP A 2 -17.32 5.42 8.86
N PHE A 3 -18.51 4.92 9.16
CA PHE A 3 -19.27 4.08 8.21
C PHE A 3 -19.73 4.87 6.97
N ILE A 4 -20.10 6.13 7.15
CA ILE A 4 -20.50 7.02 6.04
C ILE A 4 -19.29 7.32 5.16
N PHE A 5 -18.13 7.56 5.77
CA PHE A 5 -16.87 7.76 5.05
C PHE A 5 -16.48 6.53 4.24
N LEU A 6 -16.60 5.32 4.81
CA LEU A 6 -16.31 4.07 4.10
C LEU A 6 -17.22 3.90 2.88
N LEU A 7 -18.53 4.10 3.06
CA LEU A 7 -19.50 3.93 1.97
C LEU A 7 -19.28 4.95 0.84
N THR A 8 -19.06 6.22 1.21
CA THR A 8 -18.80 7.31 0.24
C THR A 8 -17.47 7.12 -0.49
N GLY A 9 -16.42 6.64 0.20
CA GLY A 9 -15.14 6.31 -0.42
C GLY A 9 -15.24 5.21 -1.46
N ILE A 10 -15.94 4.11 -1.15
CA ILE A 10 -16.19 3.02 -2.11
C ILE A 10 -16.98 3.54 -3.31
N LEU A 11 -18.05 4.31 -3.06
CA LEU A 11 -18.87 4.90 -4.11
C LEU A 11 -18.03 5.81 -5.04
N PHE A 12 -17.17 6.65 -4.45
CA PHE A 12 -16.32 7.59 -5.18
C PHE A 12 -15.35 6.87 -6.12
N VAL A 13 -14.69 5.81 -5.66
CA VAL A 13 -13.81 4.98 -6.50
C VAL A 13 -14.59 4.36 -7.66
N PHE A 14 -15.80 3.86 -7.42
CA PHE A 14 -16.64 3.32 -8.51
C PHE A 14 -17.08 4.37 -9.52
N ILE A 15 -17.40 5.58 -9.07
CA ILE A 15 -17.74 6.70 -9.97
C ILE A 15 -16.57 7.02 -10.89
N ILE A 16 -15.36 7.16 -10.34
CA ILE A 16 -14.15 7.42 -11.14
C ILE A 16 -13.91 6.27 -12.12
N ALA A 17 -13.91 5.03 -11.64
CA ALA A 17 -13.69 3.85 -12.48
C ALA A 17 -14.72 3.75 -13.62
N PHE A 18 -15.98 4.13 -13.35
CA PHE A 18 -17.04 4.16 -14.36
C PHE A 18 -16.83 5.27 -15.41
N LEU A 19 -16.41 6.46 -14.98
CA LEU A 19 -16.14 7.59 -15.88
C LEU A 19 -15.04 7.26 -16.90
N PHE A 20 -13.94 6.67 -16.43
CA PHE A 20 -12.80 6.27 -17.28
C PHE A 20 -12.98 4.90 -17.96
N SER A 21 -14.12 4.23 -17.76
CA SER A 21 -14.35 2.93 -18.39
C SER A 21 -14.61 3.06 -19.89
N ASN A 22 -13.80 2.34 -20.68
CA ASN A 22 -13.89 2.33 -22.14
C ASN A 22 -15.19 1.66 -22.66
N ASN A 23 -15.69 0.61 -21.98
CA ASN A 23 -16.89 -0.11 -22.42
C ASN A 23 -17.86 -0.37 -21.27
N ARG A 24 -18.63 0.68 -20.93
CA ARG A 24 -19.57 0.71 -19.81
C ARG A 24 -20.68 -0.35 -19.88
N LYS A 25 -21.03 -0.82 -21.09
CA LYS A 25 -22.06 -1.85 -21.30
C LYS A 25 -21.57 -3.26 -21.02
N LYS A 26 -20.26 -3.51 -21.03
CA LYS A 26 -19.66 -4.84 -20.77
C LYS A 26 -19.07 -4.98 -19.36
N ILE A 27 -19.43 -4.08 -18.44
CA ILE A 27 -18.98 -4.17 -17.05
C ILE A 27 -19.55 -5.44 -16.41
N LYS A 28 -18.67 -6.32 -15.95
CA LYS A 28 -19.03 -7.59 -15.30
C LYS A 28 -19.21 -7.36 -13.80
N TYR A 29 -20.35 -6.82 -13.39
CA TYR A 29 -20.65 -6.48 -11.99
C TYR A 29 -20.44 -7.64 -11.01
N LYS A 30 -20.75 -8.88 -11.40
CA LYS A 30 -20.47 -10.08 -10.59
C LYS A 30 -18.99 -10.20 -10.20
N ARG A 31 -18.05 -9.90 -11.11
CA ARG A 31 -16.61 -9.98 -10.84
C ARG A 31 -16.15 -8.88 -9.88
N ILE A 32 -16.71 -7.68 -10.03
CA ILE A 32 -16.43 -6.54 -9.15
C ILE A 32 -16.87 -6.87 -7.72
N LEU A 33 -18.05 -7.45 -7.54
CA LEU A 33 -18.57 -7.80 -6.22
C LEU A 33 -17.75 -8.92 -5.57
N ILE A 34 -17.33 -9.93 -6.35
CA ILE A 34 -16.40 -10.97 -5.88
C ILE A 34 -15.06 -10.34 -5.47
N MET A 35 -14.51 -9.42 -6.27
CA MET A 35 -13.26 -8.73 -5.95
C MET A 35 -13.35 -7.98 -4.62
N LEU A 36 -14.43 -7.23 -4.40
CA LEU A 36 -14.66 -6.53 -3.12
C LEU A 36 -14.78 -7.51 -1.95
N ALA A 37 -15.52 -8.60 -2.11
CA ALA A 37 -15.67 -9.61 -1.06
C ALA A 37 -14.31 -10.22 -0.68
N VAL A 38 -13.49 -10.55 -1.68
CA VAL A 38 -12.14 -11.06 -1.48
C VAL A 38 -11.25 -10.01 -0.80
N GLN A 39 -11.33 -8.74 -1.20
CA GLN A 39 -10.58 -7.65 -0.55
C GLN A 39 -10.93 -7.51 0.92
N ILE A 40 -12.22 -7.48 1.27
CA ILE A 40 -12.66 -7.37 2.67
C ILE A 40 -12.18 -8.57 3.47
N LEU A 41 -12.31 -9.79 2.92
CA LEU A 41 -11.84 -11.00 3.56
C LEU A 41 -10.32 -10.97 3.80
N LEU A 42 -9.54 -10.56 2.79
CA LEU A 42 -8.09 -10.45 2.89
C LEU A 42 -7.67 -9.38 3.90
N VAL A 43 -8.24 -8.18 3.84
CA VAL A 43 -7.92 -7.09 4.79
C VAL A 43 -8.26 -7.51 6.21
N TYR A 44 -9.43 -8.10 6.43
CA TYR A 44 -9.81 -8.60 7.75
C TYR A 44 -8.83 -9.66 8.24
N THR A 45 -8.48 -10.63 7.39
CA THR A 45 -7.52 -11.69 7.73
C THR A 45 -6.14 -11.11 8.04
N MET A 46 -5.67 -10.16 7.23
CA MET A 46 -4.34 -9.57 7.40
C MET A 46 -4.25 -8.62 8.60
N MET A 47 -5.31 -7.87 8.93
CA MET A 47 -5.28 -6.88 10.02
C MET A 47 -5.79 -7.40 11.37
N ASN A 48 -6.67 -8.40 11.41
CA ASN A 48 -7.30 -8.87 12.66
C ASN A 48 -6.85 -10.26 13.10
N THR A 49 -5.98 -10.96 12.36
CA THR A 49 -5.48 -12.29 12.77
C THR A 49 -3.99 -12.26 13.10
N SER A 50 -3.57 -13.13 14.02
CA SER A 50 -2.16 -13.29 14.39
C SER A 50 -1.29 -13.71 13.20
N ILE A 51 -1.83 -14.53 12.29
CA ILE A 51 -1.14 -14.93 11.05
C ILE A 51 -0.91 -13.71 10.16
N GLY A 52 -1.93 -12.85 10.02
CA GLY A 52 -1.83 -11.60 9.28
C GLY A 52 -0.76 -10.66 9.83
N LEU A 53 -0.72 -10.51 11.16
CA LEU A 53 0.29 -9.69 11.83
C LEU A 53 1.72 -10.22 11.58
N ILE A 54 1.93 -11.53 11.69
CA ILE A 54 3.23 -12.15 11.39
C ILE A 54 3.62 -11.90 9.93
N ALA A 55 2.68 -12.08 9.00
CA ALA A 55 2.93 -11.85 7.57
C ALA A 55 3.35 -10.39 7.30
N ILE A 56 2.57 -9.41 7.78
CA ILE A 56 2.88 -7.98 7.58
C ILE A 56 4.22 -7.61 8.24
N THR A 57 4.46 -8.08 9.46
CA THR A 57 5.71 -7.79 10.19
C THR A 57 6.91 -8.39 9.48
N SER A 58 6.80 -9.61 8.95
CA SER A 58 7.90 -10.24 8.21
C SER A 58 8.27 -9.48 6.93
N VAL A 59 7.28 -8.94 6.22
CA VAL A 59 7.51 -8.06 5.06
C VAL A 59 8.19 -6.77 5.50
N GLY A 60 7.75 -6.16 6.61
CA GLY A 60 8.39 -4.99 7.18
C GLY A 60 9.87 -5.23 7.49
N GLN A 61 10.17 -6.30 8.22
CA GLN A 61 11.55 -6.69 8.57
C GLN A 61 12.41 -7.00 7.33
N PHE A 62 11.81 -7.56 6.28
CA PHE A 62 12.51 -7.78 5.02
C PHE A 62 12.93 -6.43 4.38
N PHE A 63 12.04 -5.45 4.33
CA PHE A 63 12.35 -4.12 3.83
C PHE A 63 13.34 -3.37 4.72
N GLU A 64 13.27 -3.51 6.05
CA GLU A 64 14.26 -2.94 6.96
C GLU A 64 15.67 -3.45 6.66
N LYS A 65 15.82 -4.76 6.42
CA LYS A 65 17.12 -5.34 6.01
C LYS A 65 17.59 -4.80 4.67
N LEU A 66 16.68 -4.66 3.71
CA LEU A 66 17.00 -4.10 2.40
C LEU A 66 17.47 -2.64 2.51
N MET A 67 16.79 -1.85 3.34
CA MET A 67 17.17 -0.47 3.63
C MET A 67 18.53 -0.38 4.35
N ALA A 68 18.84 -1.29 5.29
CA ALA A 68 20.14 -1.33 5.95
C ALA A 68 21.29 -1.57 4.95
N VAL A 69 21.08 -2.45 3.97
CA VAL A 69 22.05 -2.67 2.88
C VAL A 69 22.18 -1.41 2.01
N ALA A 70 21.07 -0.78 1.64
CA ALA A 70 21.10 0.48 0.89
C ALA A 70 21.86 1.59 1.65
N ASP A 71 21.61 1.73 2.95
CA ASP A 71 22.29 2.72 3.81
C ASP A 71 23.80 2.47 3.88
N SER A 72 24.24 1.20 3.99
CA SER A 72 25.67 0.88 3.92
C SER A 72 26.32 1.31 2.59
N GLY A 73 25.59 1.21 1.48
CA GLY A 73 26.05 1.67 0.17
C GLY A 73 26.14 3.19 0.09
N ILE A 74 25.15 3.89 0.67
CA ILE A 74 25.16 5.36 0.78
C ILE A 74 26.35 5.81 1.63
N GLN A 75 26.60 5.17 2.78
CA GLN A 75 27.74 5.49 3.63
C GLN A 75 29.09 5.17 2.96
N PHE A 76 29.18 4.13 2.13
CA PHE A 76 30.38 3.85 1.35
C PHE A 76 30.71 4.96 0.36
N VAL A 77 29.70 5.50 -0.35
CA VAL A 77 29.90 6.55 -1.36
C VAL A 77 30.00 7.94 -0.73
N PHE A 78 29.23 8.21 0.32
CA PHE A 78 29.00 9.56 0.86
C PHE A 78 29.33 9.72 2.35
N GLY A 79 29.85 8.70 3.04
CA GLY A 79 29.98 8.66 4.52
C GLY A 79 30.81 9.78 5.16
N GLY A 80 31.62 10.51 4.39
CA GLY A 80 32.33 11.72 4.84
C GLY A 80 31.60 13.05 4.55
N MET A 81 30.53 13.03 3.77
CA MET A 81 29.68 14.18 3.41
C MET A 81 28.34 14.20 4.15
N VAL A 82 28.00 13.14 4.89
CA VAL A 82 26.80 13.09 5.74
C VAL A 82 27.05 13.94 6.99
N ASN A 83 26.70 15.22 6.90
CA ASN A 83 26.77 16.15 8.02
C ASN A 83 25.83 15.68 9.14
N LYS A 84 26.34 15.58 10.38
CA LYS A 84 25.51 15.38 11.57
C LYS A 84 24.51 16.53 11.67
N GLY A 85 23.24 16.26 11.38
CA GLY A 85 22.16 17.25 11.42
C GLY A 85 21.70 17.79 10.06
N ALA A 86 22.22 17.29 8.94
CA ALA A 86 21.71 17.64 7.61
C ALA A 86 20.75 16.56 7.08
N THR A 87 19.62 16.99 6.53
CA THR A 87 18.71 16.11 5.78
C THR A 87 19.40 15.63 4.51
N THR A 88 19.54 14.33 4.34
CA THR A 88 19.98 13.73 3.08
C THR A 88 18.96 14.06 1.99
N PHE A 89 19.30 15.01 1.11
CA PHE A 89 18.50 15.33 -0.06
C PHE A 89 18.54 14.14 -1.01
N PHE A 90 17.38 13.52 -1.26
CA PHE A 90 17.19 12.61 -2.37
C PHE A 90 16.81 13.44 -3.60
N PHE A 91 17.61 13.35 -4.67
CA PHE A 91 17.13 13.72 -5.99
C PHE A 91 16.30 12.55 -6.52
N VAL A 92 14.98 12.71 -6.43
CA VAL A 92 14.01 12.05 -7.32
C VAL A 92 13.40 13.15 -8.19
#